data_AF-A0AAE4NTU6-F1
#
_entry.id   AF-A0AAE4NTU6-F1
#
_cell.length_a   1.000
_cell.length_b   1.000
_cell.length_c   1.000
_cell.angle_alpha   90.00
_cell.angle_beta   90.00
_cell.angle_gamma   90.00
#
_symmetry.space_group_name_H-M   'P 1'
#
loop_
_entity.id
_entity.type
_entity.pdbx_description
1 polymer ?
#
loop_
_entity_poly.entity_id
_entity_poly.type
_entity_poly.pdbx_seq_one_letter_code
_entity_poly.pdbx_strand_id
1 'polypeptide(L)' 'MIEYVWLVAGILGVVFAMLDLKAGENKEETLKDLFLGTGFLLWYLRRDVLGSVFMLAAALVYLPEFRKKLIRWRHG' A
#
# COMPACT_ATOMS: atom_id res chain seq x y z
N MET A 1 18.49 -6.76 11.07
CA MET A 1 17.42 -7.74 10.73
C MET A 1 16.14 -7.05 10.25
N ILE A 2 15.60 -6.08 11.01
CA ILE A 2 14.37 -5.34 10.63
C ILE A 2 14.50 -4.57 9.30
N GLU A 3 15.68 -4.02 8.99
CA GLU A 3 15.92 -3.27 7.75
C GLU A 3 15.65 -4.09 6.48
N TYR A 4 16.10 -5.35 6.45
CA TYR A 4 15.85 -6.23 5.29
C TYR A 4 14.38 -6.60 5.13
N VAL A 5 13.58 -6.58 6.21
CA VAL A 5 12.13 -6.82 6.12
C VAL A 5 11.47 -5.69 5.32
N TRP A 6 11.87 -4.43 5.56
CA TRP A 6 11.36 -3.29 4.80
C TRP A 6 11.77 -3.34 3.33
N LEU A 7 13.01 -3.76 3.04
CA LEU A 7 13.45 -3.94 1.66
C LEU A 7 12.61 -4.99 0.92
N VAL A 8 12.42 -6.16 1.54
CA VAL A 8 11.65 -7.26 0.94
C VAL A 8 10.19 -6.87 0.76
N ALA A 9 9.56 -6.28 1.78
CA ALA A 9 8.18 -5.79 1.71
C ALA A 9 8.02 -4.71 0.63
N GLY A 10 9.00 -3.82 0.51
CA GLY A 10 9.02 -2.77 -0.50
C GLY A 10 9.11 -3.31 -1.93
N ILE A 11 10.03 -4.25 -2.18
CA ILE A 11 10.16 -4.91 -3.48
C ILE A 11 8.90 -5.68 -3.83
N LEU A 12 8.34 -6.44 -2.88
CA LEU A 12 7.10 -7.19 -3.11
C LEU A 12 5.93 -6.26 -3.45
N GLY A 13 5.75 -5.15 -2.73
CA GLY A 13 4.68 -4.18 -3.02
C GLY A 13 4.80 -3.56 -4.42
N VAL A 14 6.03 -3.24 -4.87
CA VAL A 14 6.26 -2.74 -6.23
C VAL A 14 5.97 -3.82 -7.28
N VAL A 15 6.37 -5.07 -7.02
CA VAL A 15 6.11 -6.20 -7.91
C VAL A 15 4.61 -6.46 -8.03
N PHE A 16 3.86 -6.47 -6.93
CA PHE A 16 2.40 -6.61 -6.97
C PHE A 16 1.74 -5.50 -7.76
N ALA A 17 2.11 -4.24 -7.49
CA ALA A 17 1.57 -3.12 -8.27
C ALA A 17 1.89 -3.22 -9.77
N MET A 18 3.07 -3.74 -10.15
CA MET A 18 3.40 -4.02 -11.55
C MET A 18 2.57 -5.17 -12.14
N LEU A 19 2.28 -6.20 -11.36
CA LEU A 19 1.42 -7.31 -11.78
C LEU A 19 -0.02 -6.83 -11.98
N ASP A 20 -0.57 -6.03 -11.06
CA ASP A 20 -1.92 -5.47 -11.17
C ASP A 20 -2.04 -4.55 -12.40
N LEU A 21 -1.02 -3.70 -12.64
CA LEU A 21 -0.96 -2.85 -13.85
C LEU A 21 -0.99 -3.69 -15.13
N LYS A 22 -0.26 -4.81 -15.14
CA LYS A 22 -0.19 -5.70 -16.29
C LYS A 22 -1.48 -6.51 -16.47
N ALA A 23 -2.14 -6.87 -15.37
CA ALA A 23 -3.42 -7.56 -15.36
C ALA A 23 -4.59 -6.63 -15.73
N GLY A 24 -4.38 -5.32 -15.76
CA GLY A 24 -5.44 -4.34 -15.97
C GLY A 24 -6.42 -4.29 -14.81
N GLU A 25 -5.94 -4.66 -13.61
CA GLU A 25 -6.74 -4.67 -12.39
C GLU A 25 -7.09 -3.26 -11.91
N ASN A 26 -7.89 -3.21 -10.85
CA ASN A 26 -8.48 -1.98 -10.37
C ASN A 26 -7.38 -0.97 -9.97
N LYS A 27 -7.46 0.24 -10.53
CA LYS A 27 -6.47 1.32 -10.26
C LYS A 27 -6.31 1.61 -8.77
N GLU A 28 -7.35 1.42 -7.97
CA GLU A 28 -7.29 1.58 -6.52
C GLU A 28 -6.42 0.51 -5.83
N GLU A 29 -6.44 -0.74 -6.28
CA GLU A 29 -5.59 -1.82 -5.72
C GLU A 29 -4.13 -1.60 -6.07
N THR A 30 -3.85 -1.33 -7.35
CA THR A 30 -2.52 -0.95 -7.80
C THR A 30 -1.95 0.23 -7.00
N LEU A 31 -2.74 1.28 -6.77
CA LEU A 31 -2.27 2.46 -6.02
C LEU A 31 -1.93 2.13 -4.57
N LYS A 32 -2.69 1.27 -3.91
CA LYS A 32 -2.39 0.83 -2.54
C LYS A 32 -1.05 0.11 -2.49
N ASP A 33 -0.84 -0.84 -3.39
CA ASP A 33 0.36 -1.66 -3.42
C ASP A 33 1.59 -0.84 -3.78
N LEU A 34 1.43 0.13 -4.67
CA LEU A 34 2.50 1.05 -5.05
C LEU A 34 2.85 2.01 -3.90
N PHE A 35 1.85 2.50 -3.14
CA PHE A 35 2.10 3.34 -1.97
C PHE A 35 2.72 2.56 -0.81
N LEU A 36 2.26 1.33 -0.54
CA LEU A 36 2.84 0.45 0.48
C LEU A 36 4.28 0.08 0.12
N GLY A 37 4.51 -0.38 -1.11
CA GLY A 37 5.85 -0.75 -1.59
C GLY A 37 6.85 0.41 -1.52
N THR A 38 6.42 1.59 -1.97
CA THR A 38 7.25 2.81 -1.91
C THR A 38 7.50 3.25 -0.46
N GLY A 39 6.50 3.17 0.41
CA GLY A 39 6.63 3.51 1.82
C GLY A 39 7.63 2.61 2.56
N PHE A 40 7.59 1.29 2.31
CA PHE A 40 8.56 0.34 2.87
C PHE A 40 9.97 0.56 2.33
N LEU A 41 10.13 0.87 1.04
CA LEU A 41 11.43 1.23 0.45
C LEU A 41 12.02 2.50 1.09
N LEU A 42 11.18 3.50 1.37
CA LEU A 42 11.62 4.73 2.03
C LEU A 42 12.04 4.48 3.48
N TRP A 43 11.37 3.60 4.21
CA TRP A 43 11.82 3.16 5.54
C TRP A 43 13.12 2.38 5.50
N TYR A 44 13.33 1.54 4.48
CA TYR A 44 14.64 0.89 4.27
C TYR A 44 15.77 1.92 4.05
N LEU A 45 15.49 3.00 3.29
CA LEU A 45 16.43 4.11 3.05
C LEU A 45 16.56 5.09 4.23
N ARG A 46 16.00 4.77 5.40
CA ARG A 46 15.96 5.63 6.60
C ARG A 46 15.30 7.00 6.36
N ARG A 47 14.37 7.07 5.41
CA ARG A 47 13.55 8.26 5.12
C ARG A 47 12.22 8.16 5.85
N ASP A 48 12.28 8.13 7.18
CA ASP A 48 11.16 7.78 8.07
C ASP A 48 9.90 8.64 7.88
N VAL A 49 10.08 9.94 7.68
CA VAL A 49 8.99 10.89 7.44
C VAL A 49 8.30 10.59 6.12
N LEU A 50 9.06 10.37 5.05
CA LEU A 50 8.51 10.09 3.72
C LEU A 50 7.81 8.73 3.69
N GLY A 51 8.41 7.70 4.30
CA GLY A 51 7.77 6.38 4.43
C GLY A 51 6.43 6.45 5.15
N SER A 52 6.35 7.24 6.22
CA SER A 52 5.11 7.47 6.98
C SER A 52 4.04 8.17 6.15
N VAL A 53 4.40 9.17 5.33
CA VAL A 53 3.47 9.86 4.44
C VAL A 53 2.88 8.90 3.40
N PHE A 54 3.71 8.03 2.83
CA PHE A 54 3.24 7.02 1.87
C PHE A 54 2.33 5.96 2.51
N MET A 55 2.59 5.57 3.76
CA MET A 55 1.70 4.68 4.52
C MET A 55 0.34 5.32 4.81
N LEU A 56 0.34 6.60 5.18
CA LEU A 56 -0.91 7.35 5.37
C LEU A 56 -1.68 7.48 4.05
N ALA A 57 -0.99 7.73 2.94
CA ALA A 57 -1.61 7.76 1.61
C ALA A 57 -2.25 6.41 1.26
N ALA A 58 -1.55 5.29 1.49
CA ALA A 58 -2.11 3.94 1.28
C ALA A 58 -3.37 3.71 2.15
N ALA A 59 -3.34 4.13 3.41
CA ALA A 59 -4.50 4.01 4.31
C ALA A 59 -5.70 4.85 3.84
N LEU A 60 -5.46 6.06 3.29
CA LEU A 60 -6.52 6.91 2.72
C LEU A 60 -7.16 6.27 1.49
N VAL A 61 -6.39 5.61 0.62
CA VAL A 61 -6.93 4.86 -0.52
C VAL A 61 -7.76 3.65 -0.06
N TYR A 62 -7.44 3.05 1.09
CA TYR A 62 -8.21 1.95 1.70
C TYR A 62 -9.54 2.39 2.35
N LEU A 63 -9.64 3.68 2.72
CA LEU A 63 -10.77 4.25 3.46
C LEU A 63 -12.15 4.08 2.79
N PRO A 64 -12.35 4.32 1.48
CA PRO A 64 -13.65 4.14 0.83
C PRO A 64 -14.15 2.69 0.87
N GLU A 65 -13.27 1.70 0.70
CA GLU A 65 -13.63 0.28 0.81
C GLU A 65 -14.01 -0.10 2.23
N PHE A 66 -13.25 0.40 3.21
CA PHE A 66 -13.55 0.17 4.61
C PHE A 66 -14.92 0.75 4.99
N ARG A 67 -15.23 1.97 4.52
CA ARG A 67 -16.56 2.58 4.71
C ARG A 67 -17.68 1.77 4.06
N LYS A 68 -17.51 1.30 2.82
CA LYS A 68 -18.49 0.42 2.14
C LYS A 68 -18.73 -0.88 2.92
N LYS A 69 -17.68 -1.46 3.49
CA LYS A 69 -17.76 -2.67 4.33
C LYS A 69 -18.48 -2.39 5.65
N LEU A 70 -18.19 -1.26 6.29
CA LEU A 70 -18.81 -0.85 7.54
C LEU A 70 -20.32 -0.59 7.39
N ILE A 71 -20.72 0.05 6.29
CA ILE A 71 -22.14 0.28 5.97
C ILE A 71 -22.86 -1.05 5.74
N ARG A 72 -22.27 -1.98 4.96
CA ARG A 72 -22.83 -3.33 4.77
C ARG A 72 -23.00 -4.09 6.07
N TRP A 73 -22.06 -3.98 7.00
CA TRP A 73 -22.15 -4.67 8.29
C TRP A 73 -23.20 -4.06 9.24
N ARG A 74 -23.54 -2.77 9.05
CA ARG A 74 -24.49 -2.05 9.88
C ARG A 74 -25.93 -2.10 9.35
N HIS A 75 -26.13 -2.48 8.09
CA HIS A 75 -27.43 -2.48 7.39
C HIS A 75 -27.77 -3.82 6.71
N GLY A 76 -26.91 -4.84 6.88
CA GLY A 76 -27.18 -6.23 6.49
C GLY A 76 -27.16 -7.11 7.72
#